data_AF-A0A821NWF3-F1
#
_entry.id   AF-A0A821NWF3-F1
#
_cell.length_a   1.000
_cell.length_b   1.000
_cell.length_c   1.000
_cell.angle_alpha   90.00
_cell.angle_beta   90.00
_cell.angle_gamma   90.00
#
_symmetry.space_group_name_H-M   'P 1'
#
loop_
_entity.id
_entity.type
_entity.pdbx_description
1 polymer ?
#
loop_
_entity_poly.entity_id
_entity_poly.type
_entity_poly.pdbx_seq_one_letter_code
_entity_poly.pdbx_strand_id
1 'polypeptide(L)' 'MNDDQNFCGLVPIVEPEVLQDGDHDLEECQRITEKVLATVYKALNDHHVYLEGTLLKPSMVTP' A
#
# COMPACT_ATOMS: atom_id res chain seq x y z
N MET A 1 -6.59 -15.29 22.34
CA MET A 1 -5.90 -14.36 21.43
C MET A 1 -4.80 -15.19 20.82
N ASN A 2 -5.02 -15.64 19.59
CA ASN A 2 -4.19 -16.66 18.95
C ASN A 2 -3.08 -15.94 18.18
N ASP A 3 -1.84 -16.16 18.62
CA ASP A 3 -0.62 -15.53 18.09
C ASP A 3 -0.11 -16.18 16.79
N ASP A 4 -0.98 -16.86 16.03
CA ASP A 4 -0.58 -17.73 14.92
C ASP A 4 -0.90 -17.17 13.52
N GLN A 5 -1.23 -15.87 13.40
CA GLN A 5 -1.62 -15.26 12.12
C GLN A 5 -0.67 -14.19 11.55
N ASN A 6 0.47 -13.90 12.18
CA ASN A 6 1.47 -12.98 11.63
C ASN A 6 2.74 -13.71 11.19
N PHE A 7 3.10 -13.51 9.92
CA PHE A 7 4.40 -13.82 9.29
C PHE A 7 5.57 -13.84 10.30
N CYS A 8 6.06 -15.02 10.72
CA CYS A 8 7.34 -15.28 11.41
C CYS A 8 8.02 -14.16 12.25
N GLY A 9 7.28 -13.29 12.94
CA GLY A 9 7.84 -12.10 13.62
C GLY A 9 8.50 -11.06 12.68
N LEU A 10 8.19 -11.08 11.38
CA LEU A 10 8.71 -10.13 10.40
C LEU A 10 7.72 -8.99 10.18
N VAL A 11 8.24 -7.77 10.08
CA VAL A 11 7.46 -6.57 9.72
C VAL A 11 7.19 -6.61 8.21
N PRO A 12 5.92 -6.76 7.76
CA PRO A 12 5.60 -6.75 6.34
C PRO A 12 5.81 -5.34 5.76
N ILE A 13 6.55 -5.26 4.66
CA ILE A 13 6.64 -4.07 3.82
C ILE A 13 5.60 -4.22 2.71
N VAL A 14 4.67 -3.28 2.63
CA VAL A 14 3.65 -3.20 1.60
C VAL A 14 4.13 -2.18 0.56
N GLU A 15 4.42 -2.66 -0.65
CA GLU A 15 4.95 -1.86 -1.77
C GLU A 15 3.93 -1.80 -2.91
N PRO A 16 2.97 -0.85 -2.86
CA PRO A 16 2.12 -0.57 -4.00
C PRO A 16 2.82 0.40 -4.95
N GLU A 17 3.46 -0.14 -5.99
CA GLU A 17 4.14 0.66 -7.01
C GLU A 17 3.16 1.09 -8.11
N VAL A 18 3.00 2.40 -8.27
CA VAL A 18 2.36 3.02 -9.45
C VAL A 18 3.48 3.46 -10.38
N LEU A 19 3.57 2.83 -11.56
CA LEU A 19 4.58 3.13 -12.57
C LEU A 19 4.34 4.50 -13.20
N GLN A 20 5.44 5.23 -13.46
CA GLN A 20 5.46 6.54 -14.11
C GLN A 20 5.42 6.45 -15.66
N ASP A 21 5.16 5.27 -16.21
CA ASP A 21 5.18 5.07 -17.65
C ASP A 21 3.95 5.70 -18.32
N GLY A 22 4.18 6.69 -19.19
CA GLY A 22 3.16 7.29 -20.06
C GLY A 22 3.14 8.83 -20.01
N ASP A 23 2.34 9.44 -20.88
CA ASP A 23 2.11 10.90 -20.91
C ASP A 23 0.92 11.28 -20.02
N HIS A 24 1.01 10.97 -18.72
CA HIS A 24 0.01 11.37 -17.73
C HIS A 24 0.40 12.69 -17.06
N ASP A 25 -0.59 13.42 -16.56
CA ASP A 25 -0.33 14.61 -15.75
C ASP A 25 -0.19 14.25 -14.26
N LEU A 26 0.31 15.21 -13.48
CA LEU A 26 0.48 15.06 -12.04
C LEU A 26 -0.85 14.73 -11.32
N GLU A 27 -1.96 15.31 -11.80
CA GLU A 27 -3.29 15.13 -11.21
C GLU A 27 -3.78 13.69 -11.40
N GLU A 28 -3.58 13.09 -12.57
CA GLU A 28 -3.91 11.70 -12.85
C GLU A 28 -3.04 10.75 -12.03
N CYS A 29 -1.73 11.02 -11.95
CA CYS A 29 -0.80 10.25 -11.11
C CYS A 29 -1.22 10.28 -9.63
N GLN A 30 -1.62 11.45 -9.11
CA GLN A 30 -2.14 11.61 -7.75
C GLN A 30 -3.43 10.80 -7.57
N ARG A 31 -4.39 10.94 -8.48
CA ARG A 31 -5.70 10.29 -8.41
C ARG A 31 -5.59 8.76 -8.40
N ILE A 32 -4.69 8.22 -9.22
CA ILE A 32 -4.42 6.78 -9.26
C ILE A 32 -3.72 6.32 -7.98
N THR A 33 -2.72 7.07 -7.51
CA THR A 33 -2.01 6.75 -6.26
C THR A 33 -2.96 6.72 -5.05
N GLU A 34 -3.84 7.70 -4.91
CA GLU A 34 -4.86 7.73 -3.84
C GLU A 34 -5.79 6.51 -3.90
N LYS A 35 -6.25 6.13 -5.10
CA LYS A 35 -7.14 4.98 -5.29
C LYS A 35 -6.45 3.67 -4.94
N VAL A 36 -5.19 3.50 -5.33
CA VAL A 36 -4.39 2.31 -5.03
C VAL A 36 -4.17 2.19 -3.53
N LEU A 37 -3.73 3.26 -2.87
CA LEU A 37 -3.51 3.28 -1.42
C LEU A 37 -4.80 2.97 -0.64
N ALA A 38 -5.92 3.58 -0.99
CA ALA A 38 -7.21 3.31 -0.35
C ALA A 38 -7.62 1.83 -0.49
N THR A 39 -7.38 1.24 -1.65
CA THR A 39 -7.70 -0.17 -1.91
C THR A 39 -6.80 -1.10 -1.11
N VAL A 40 -5.50 -0.79 -1.02
CA VAL A 40 -4.52 -1.55 -0.24
C VAL A 40 -4.86 -1.52 1.25
N TYR A 41 -5.12 -0.34 1.82
CA TYR A 41 -5.52 -0.23 3.24
C TYR A 41 -6.84 -0.93 3.53
N LYS A 42 -7.81 -0.86 2.60
CA LYS A 42 -9.05 -1.62 2.71
C LYS A 42 -8.78 -3.13 2.74
N ALA A 43 -7.96 -3.64 1.82
CA ALA A 43 -7.60 -5.06 1.79
C ALA A 43 -6.85 -5.49 3.05
N LEU A 44 -5.89 -4.70 3.54
CA LEU A 44 -5.17 -4.98 4.79
C LEU A 44 -6.13 -5.08 5.98
N ASN A 45 -7.11 -4.17 6.05
CA ASN A 45 -8.14 -4.20 7.08
C ASN A 45 -9.08 -5.41 6.94
N ASP A 46 -9.52 -5.73 5.71
CA ASP A 46 -10.39 -6.88 5.41
C ASP A 46 -9.70 -8.22 5.73
N HIS A 47 -8.37 -8.27 5.64
CA HIS A 47 -7.54 -9.42 6.02
C HIS A 47 -7.09 -9.39 7.50
N HIS A 48 -7.59 -8.46 8.30
CA HIS A 48 -7.26 -8.30 9.72
C HIS A 48 -5.74 -8.17 9.99
N VAL A 49 -5.02 -7.53 9.08
CA VAL A 49 -3.58 -7.26 9.24
C VAL A 49 -3.38 -6.19 10.31
N TYR A 50 -2.40 -6.40 11.19
CA TYR A 50 -2.01 -5.43 12.21
C TYR A 50 -1.25 -4.24 11.56
N LEU A 51 -1.98 -3.16 11.27
CA LEU A 51 -1.48 -2.01 10.48
C LEU A 51 -0.28 -1.32 11.13
N GLU A 52 -0.26 -1.19 12.45
CA GLU A 52 0.84 -0.58 13.21
C GLU A 52 2.13 -1.43 13.14
N GLY A 53 2.01 -2.69 12.76
CA GLY A 53 3.13 -3.59 12.51
C GLY A 53 3.56 -3.64 11.04
N THR A 54 3.01 -2.80 10.17
CA THR A 54 3.35 -2.76 8.73
C THR A 54 4.16 -1.52 8.38
N LEU A 55 4.98 -1.61 7.33
CA LEU A 55 5.65 -0.46 6.71
C LEU A 55 5.14 -0.28 5.28
N LEU A 56 4.96 0.96 4.85
CA LEU A 56 4.53 1.29 3.50
C LEU A 56 5.72 1.82 2.68
N LYS A 57 5.94 1.27 1.47
CA LYS A 57 6.90 1.79 0.49
C LYS A 57 6.16 2.18 -0.80
N PRO A 58 5.51 3.36 -0.83
CA PRO A 58 4.80 3.81 -2.03
C PRO A 58 5.77 4.42 -3.06
N SER A 59 5.37 4.51 -4.32
CA SER A 59 6.03 5.38 -5.29
C SER A 59 5.73 6.87 -4.99
N MET A 60 6.65 7.75 -5.36
CA MET A 60 6.42 9.19 -5.28
C MET A 60 5.43 9.61 -6.38
N VAL A 61 4.50 10.50 -6.05
CA VAL A 61 3.63 11.11 -7.07
C VAL A 61 4.47 12.09 -7.88
N THR A 62 4.62 11.82 -9.18
CA THR A 62 5.35 12.68 -10.12
C THR A 62 4.50 13.01 -11.34
N PRO A 63 4.80 14.12 -12.04
CA PRO A 63 4.30 14.34 -13.38
C PRO A 63 4.88 13.32 -14.37
#